data_AF-A0A918M033-F1
#
_entry.id   AF-A0A918M033-F1
#
_cell.length_a   1.000
_cell.length_b   1.000
_cell.length_c   1.000
_cell.angle_alpha   90.00
_cell.angle_beta   90.00
_cell.angle_gamma   90.00
#
_symmetry.space_group_name_H-M   'P 1'
#
loop_
_entity.id
_entity.type
_entity.pdbx_description
1 polymer ?
#
loop_
_entity_poly.entity_id
_entity_poly.type
_entity_poly.pdbx_seq_one_letter_code
_entity_poly.pdbx_strand_id
1 'polypeptide(L)'
;MQQLLDTVTAAPGKVFVHCGAGVGRTGTMAAAYLVKTGEQSSSSAVRRNLAVGPPSIEQIYYGLHLSRSEAEQPPLPIVALSRLVDAPRRMLTWF
;
A
#
# COMPACT_ATOMS: atom_id res chain seq x y z
N MET A 1 -11.36 -0.37 -2.92
CA MET A 1 -11.02 -1.57 -2.14
C MET A 1 -11.93 -2.74 -2.48
N GLN A 2 -13.26 -2.55 -2.52
CA GLN A 2 -14.21 -3.63 -2.82
C GLN A 2 -13.87 -4.43 -4.08
N GLN A 3 -13.58 -3.76 -5.19
CA GLN A 3 -13.18 -4.42 -6.44
C GLN A 3 -11.95 -5.34 -6.31
N LEU A 4 -10.97 -4.99 -5.47
CA LEU A 4 -9.81 -5.86 -5.21
C LEU A 4 -10.26 -7.13 -4.48
N LEU A 5 -11.06 -6.98 -3.43
CA LEU A 5 -11.56 -8.12 -2.65
C LEU A 5 -12.39 -9.04 -3.54
N ASP A 6 -13.31 -8.49 -4.33
CA ASP A 6 -14.14 -9.27 -5.26
C ASP A 6 -13.26 -10.04 -6.27
N THR A 7 -12.22 -9.38 -6.80
CA THR A 7 -11.27 -10.01 -7.75
C THR A 7 -10.50 -11.15 -7.09
N VAL A 8 -10.03 -10.97 -5.86
CA VAL A 8 -9.27 -12.01 -5.14
C VAL A 8 -10.18 -13.18 -4.75
N THR A 9 -11.39 -12.91 -4.28
CA THR A 9 -12.36 -13.94 -3.89
C THR A 9 -12.86 -14.75 -5.09
N ALA A 10 -12.99 -14.14 -6.26
CA ALA A 10 -13.39 -14.83 -7.49
C ALA A 10 -12.27 -15.63 -8.15
N ALA A 11 -11.01 -15.45 -7.73
CA ALA A 11 -9.88 -16.14 -8.35
C ALA A 11 -9.85 -17.64 -7.97
N PRO A 12 -9.74 -18.56 -8.94
CA PRO A 12 -9.68 -20.01 -8.66
C PRO A 12 -8.34 -20.46 -8.04
N GLY A 13 -7.42 -19.53 -7.79
CA GLY A 13 -6.06 -19.82 -7.35
C GLY A 13 -5.32 -18.59 -6.84
N LYS A 14 -4.00 -18.66 -6.78
CA LYS A 14 -3.16 -17.59 -6.24
C LYS A 14 -3.23 -16.33 -7.11
N VAL A 15 -3.37 -15.18 -6.46
CA VAL A 15 -3.35 -13.87 -7.12
C VAL A 15 -1.96 -13.25 -6.99
N PHE A 16 -1.35 -12.90 -8.12
CA PHE A 16 -0.13 -12.12 -8.16
C PHE A 16 -0.45 -10.65 -8.38
N VAL A 17 -0.07 -9.78 -7.45
CA VAL A 17 -0.28 -8.33 -7.53
C VAL A 17 1.06 -7.66 -7.79
N HIS A 18 1.11 -6.75 -8.77
CA HIS A 18 2.33 -6.00 -9.06
C HIS A 18 2.06 -4.55 -9.47
N CYS A 19 3.13 -3.78 -9.53
CA CYS A 19 3.21 -2.47 -10.18
C CYS A 19 4.59 -2.39 -10.86
N GLY A 20 5.03 -1.21 -11.29
CA GLY A 20 6.34 -1.07 -11.96
C GLY A 20 7.51 -1.63 -11.13
N ALA A 21 7.69 -1.13 -9.90
CA ALA A 21 8.78 -1.55 -9.03
C ALA A 21 8.39 -2.64 -8.00
N GLY A 22 7.11 -3.02 -7.92
CA GLY A 22 6.65 -4.01 -6.95
C GLY A 22 6.64 -3.58 -5.47
N VAL A 23 7.02 -2.33 -5.14
CA VAL A 23 7.15 -1.86 -3.74
C VAL A 23 5.92 -1.04 -3.30
N GLY A 24 5.73 0.15 -3.87
CA GLY A 24 4.74 1.12 -3.38
C GLY A 24 3.29 0.64 -3.51
N ARG A 25 2.71 0.71 -4.73
CA ARG A 25 1.30 0.34 -4.94
C ARG A 25 1.00 -1.12 -4.64
N THR A 26 1.94 -2.02 -5.00
CA THR A 26 1.82 -3.45 -4.70
C THR A 26 1.72 -3.69 -3.21
N GLY A 27 2.66 -3.15 -2.42
CA GLY A 27 2.66 -3.30 -0.97
C GLY A 27 1.41 -2.69 -0.35
N THR A 28 0.98 -1.50 -0.79
CA THR A 28 -0.25 -0.89 -0.30
C THR A 28 -1.48 -1.78 -0.54
N MET A 29 -1.61 -2.38 -1.72
CA MET A 29 -2.72 -3.28 -2.04
C MET A 29 -2.68 -4.57 -1.23
N ALA A 30 -1.49 -5.17 -1.08
CA ALA A 30 -1.30 -6.37 -0.25
C ALA A 30 -1.59 -6.10 1.23
N ALA A 31 -1.13 -4.98 1.79
CA ALA A 31 -1.41 -4.59 3.17
C ALA A 31 -2.90 -4.34 3.40
N ALA A 32 -3.57 -3.64 2.47
CA ALA A 32 -5.00 -3.38 2.59
C ALA A 32 -5.82 -4.66 2.54
N TYR A 33 -5.46 -5.61 1.67
CA TYR A 33 -6.07 -6.95 1.64
C TYR A 33 -5.93 -7.64 3.00
N LEU A 34 -4.69 -7.79 3.50
CA LEU A 34 -4.40 -8.49 4.76
C LEU A 34 -5.11 -7.89 5.98
N VAL A 35 -5.24 -6.57 6.04
CA VAL A 35 -5.97 -5.90 7.14
C VAL A 35 -7.47 -6.07 7.00
N LYS A 36 -8.03 -5.96 5.78
CA LYS A 36 -9.48 -6.12 5.56
C LYS A 36 -9.95 -7.55 5.80
N THR A 37 -9.17 -8.56 5.40
CA THR A 37 -9.48 -9.97 5.68
C THR A 37 -9.27 -10.34 7.15
N GLY A 38 -8.54 -9.51 7.91
CA GLY A 38 -8.21 -9.75 9.32
C GLY A 38 -7.01 -10.67 9.52
N GLU A 39 -6.24 -10.95 8.47
CA GLU A 39 -5.04 -11.77 8.52
C GLU A 39 -3.86 -11.07 9.21
N GLN A 40 -3.80 -9.74 9.18
CA GLN A 40 -2.76 -8.94 9.83
C GLN A 40 -3.32 -7.64 10.41
N SER A 41 -2.64 -7.12 11.44
CA SER A 41 -2.83 -5.73 11.88
C SER A 41 -2.21 -4.74 10.87
N SER A 42 -2.65 -3.48 10.90
CA SER A 42 -2.10 -2.40 10.07
C SER A 42 -0.59 -2.24 10.24
N SER A 43 -0.11 -2.23 11.48
CA SER A 43 1.31 -2.11 11.81
C SER A 43 2.15 -3.29 11.29
N SER A 44 1.63 -4.53 11.40
CA SER A 44 2.32 -5.72 10.88
C SER A 44 2.38 -5.70 9.34
N ALA A 45 1.28 -5.29 8.70
CA ALA A 45 1.21 -5.17 7.25
C ALA A 45 2.18 -4.12 6.70
N VAL A 46 2.30 -2.96 7.37
CA VAL A 46 3.29 -1.92 7.02
C VAL A 46 4.73 -2.43 7.19
N ARG A 47 5.02 -3.13 8.28
CA ARG A 47 6.35 -3.73 8.48
C ARG A 47 6.72 -4.70 7.37
N ARG A 48 5.78 -5.53 6.90
CA ARG A 48 6.01 -6.43 5.76
C ARG A 48 6.30 -5.68 4.47
N ASN A 49 5.59 -4.58 4.19
CA ASN A 49 5.86 -3.76 3.02
C ASN A 49 7.27 -3.16 3.05
N LEU A 50 7.68 -2.63 4.21
CA LEU A 50 9.02 -2.06 4.41
C LEU A 50 10.14 -3.08 4.19
N ALA A 51 9.90 -4.37 4.46
CA ALA A 51 10.87 -5.43 4.23
C ALA A 51 11.15 -5.72 2.74
N VAL A 52 10.20 -5.39 1.84
CA VAL A 52 10.38 -5.50 0.39
C VAL A 52 11.10 -4.28 -0.18
N GLY A 53 10.86 -3.11 0.42
CA GLY A 53 11.52 -1.85 0.10
C GLY A 53 10.73 -0.68 0.69
N PRO A 54 11.35 0.49 0.86
CA PRO A 54 10.65 1.64 1.44
C PRO A 54 9.58 2.17 0.45
N PRO A 55 8.28 2.15 0.81
CA PRO A 55 7.24 2.83 0.06
C PRO A 55 7.27 4.34 0.35
N SER A 56 6.45 5.12 -0.35
CA SER A 56 6.32 6.57 -0.09
C SER A 56 5.75 6.86 1.30
N ILE A 57 5.99 8.07 1.81
CA ILE A 57 5.46 8.50 3.13
C ILE A 57 3.93 8.40 3.15
N GLU A 58 3.28 8.81 2.06
CA GLU A 58 1.82 8.72 1.89
C GLU A 58 1.30 7.29 2.07
N GLN A 59 2.03 6.31 1.53
CA GLN A 59 1.67 4.88 1.60
C GLN A 59 1.93 4.27 2.98
N ILE A 60 2.95 4.74 3.70
CA ILE A 60 3.17 4.37 5.10
C ILE A 60 2.01 4.89 5.95
N TYR A 61 1.65 6.17 5.77
CA TYR A 61 0.53 6.78 6.50
C TYR A 61 -0.76 6.00 6.25
N TYR A 62 -1.11 5.80 4.98
CA TYR A 62 -2.30 5.04 4.59
C TYR A 62 -2.28 3.64 5.21
N GLY A 63 -1.15 2.93 5.14
CA GLY A 63 -1.02 1.58 5.69
C GLY A 63 -1.22 1.51 7.20
N LEU A 64 -0.72 2.49 7.96
CA LEU A 64 -0.88 2.55 9.41
C LEU A 64 -2.32 2.86 9.84
N HIS A 65 -3.07 3.60 9.01
CA HIS A 65 -4.46 4.00 9.24
C HIS A 65 -5.47 3.05 8.56
N LEU A 66 -5.03 1.88 8.10
CA LEU A 66 -5.94 0.84 7.63
C LEU A 66 -6.75 0.26 8.80
N SER A 67 -8.06 0.20 8.63
CA SER A 67 -8.95 -0.56 9.52
C SER A 67 -9.83 -1.52 8.72
N ARG A 68 -10.53 -2.42 9.42
CA ARG A 68 -11.42 -3.40 8.77
C ARG A 68 -12.63 -2.73 8.14
N SER A 69 -13.17 -1.67 8.75
CA SER A 69 -14.33 -0.91 8.26
C SER A 69 -13.92 0.23 7.32
N GLU A 70 -12.83 0.94 7.60
CA GLU A 70 -12.47 2.18 6.91
C GLU A 70 -11.02 2.19 6.43
N ALA A 71 -10.74 3.06 5.47
CA ALA A 71 -9.39 3.36 5.01
C ALA A 71 -9.34 4.86 4.78
N GLU A 72 -8.68 5.59 5.69
CA GLU A 72 -8.61 7.04 5.63
C GLU A 72 -7.60 7.48 4.56
N GLN A 73 -7.96 8.51 3.81
CA GLN A 73 -7.02 9.14 2.89
C GLN A 73 -6.09 10.08 3.67
N PRO A 74 -4.82 10.15 3.26
CA PRO A 74 -3.86 11.04 3.90
C PRO A 74 -4.30 12.50 3.78
N PRO A 75 -4.21 13.29 4.86
CA PRO A 75 -4.57 14.70 4.82
C PRO A 75 -3.58 15.48 3.93
N LEU A 76 -4.04 16.59 3.33
CA LEU A 76 -3.28 17.38 2.36
C LEU A 76 -1.83 17.73 2.77
N PRO A 77 -1.51 18.05 4.04
CA PRO A 77 -0.13 18.30 4.45
C PRO A 77 0.80 17.09 4.28
N ILE A 78 0.29 15.87 4.50
CA ILE A 78 1.04 14.62 4.33
C ILE A 78 1.31 14.36 2.86
N VAL A 79 0.32 14.60 2.00
CA VAL A 79 0.47 14.48 0.54
C VAL A 79 1.52 15.49 0.04
N ALA A 80 1.49 16.74 0.53
CA ALA A 80 2.46 17.76 0.15
C ALA A 80 3.89 17.39 0.57
N LEU A 81 4.08 16.90 1.80
CA LEU A 81 5.37 16.42 2.29
C LEU A 81 5.87 15.22 1.50
N SER A 82 5.02 14.23 1.24
CA SER A 82 5.36 13.05 0.44
C SER A 82 5.79 13.46 -0.96
N ARG A 83 5.08 14.39 -1.61
CA ARG A 83 5.49 14.90 -2.93
C ARG A 83 6.88 15.54 -2.93
N LEU A 84 7.27 16.21 -1.85
CA LEU A 84 8.61 16.82 -1.75
C LEU A 84 9.70 15.77 -1.49
N VAL A 85 9.47 14.87 -0.53
CA VAL A 85 10.46 13.89 -0.07
C VAL A 85 10.61 12.72 -1.04
N ASP A 86 9.50 12.29 -1.66
CA ASP A 86 9.46 11.16 -2.57
C ASP A 86 9.68 11.57 -4.05
N ALA A 87 9.65 12.87 -4.39
CA ALA A 87 9.93 13.37 -5.74
C ALA A 87 11.30 12.94 -6.31
N PRO A 88 12.42 13.03 -5.57
CA PRO A 88 13.74 12.58 -6.06
C PRO A 88 13.73 11.10 -6.47
N ARG A 89 12.94 10.27 -5.78
CA ARG A 89 12.80 8.84 -6.04
C ARG A 89 12.05 8.53 -7.34
N ARG A 90 11.15 9.43 -7.79
CA ARG A 90 10.45 9.32 -9.08
C ARG A 90 11.32 9.70 -10.28
N MET A 91 12.33 10.53 -10.08
CA MET A 91 13.25 10.95 -11.16
C MET A 91 14.30 9.88 -11.49
N LEU A 92 14.72 9.09 -10.50
CA LEU A 92 15.77 8.09 -10.67
C LEU A 92 15.32 6.79 -11.37
N THR A 93 14.01 6.59 -11.56
CA THR A 93 13.44 5.39 -12.23
C THR A 93 13.09 5.63 -13.70
N TRP A 94 13.41 6.83 -14.22
CA TRP A 94 13.28 7.21 -15.64
C TRP A 94 14.63 7.24 -16.39
N PHE A 95 15.73 6.88 -15.72
CA PHE A 95 17.03 6.56 -16.31
C PHE A 95 17.30 5.06 -16.12
#